data_AF-A0A0C5WRU9-F1
#
_entry.id   AF-A0A0C5WRU9-F1
#
_cell.length_a   1.000
_cell.length_b   1.000
_cell.length_c   1.000
_cell.angle_alpha   90.00
_cell.angle_beta   90.00
_cell.angle_gamma   90.00
#
_symmetry.space_group_name_H-M   'P 1'
#
loop_
_entity.id
_entity.type
_entity.pdbx_description
1 polymer ?
#
loop_
_entity_poly.entity_id
_entity_poly.type
_entity_poly.pdbx_seq_one_letter_code
_entity_poly.pdbx_strand_id
1 'polypeptide(L)'
;MTKRSRRTFSPEFKLEAALLVLDQRYSVAEAAKAMNVGKYTMDKWMHQLKGELQGTSPKASPMTPKQIEIRELKKKLARLEDHNVILKSHSSVDVGLTEQFLIIEKIRQSYSVKTRWQYFTISVVVIAVSEYWRPRPRRPW
;
A
#
# COMPACT_ATOMS: atom_id res chain seq x y z
N MET A 1 -4.87 -26.36 -19.18
CA MET A 1 -3.65 -26.22 -18.35
C MET A 1 -4.05 -25.88 -16.92
N THR A 2 -3.77 -26.76 -15.96
CA THR A 2 -4.07 -26.49 -14.54
C THR A 2 -3.03 -25.54 -13.96
N LYS A 3 -3.48 -24.40 -13.40
CA LYS A 3 -2.61 -23.37 -12.84
C LYS A 3 -2.00 -23.91 -11.53
N ARG A 4 -0.71 -24.27 -11.54
CA ARG A 4 0.02 -24.65 -10.32
C ARG A 4 0.00 -23.50 -9.32
N SER A 5 -0.71 -23.69 -8.22
CA SER A 5 -0.70 -22.75 -7.09
C SER A 5 0.69 -22.75 -6.45
N ARG A 6 1.32 -21.57 -6.36
CA ARG A 6 2.62 -21.42 -5.71
C ARG A 6 2.39 -21.31 -4.20
N ARG A 7 3.09 -22.13 -3.40
CA ARG A 7 3.14 -21.96 -1.94
C ARG A 7 3.68 -20.58 -1.61
N THR A 8 2.93 -19.83 -0.80
CA THR A 8 3.33 -18.55 -0.23
C THR A 8 3.80 -18.77 1.20
N PHE A 9 4.85 -18.06 1.60
CA PHE A 9 5.43 -18.13 2.93
C PHE A 9 5.42 -16.73 3.56
N SER A 10 5.17 -16.67 4.87
CA SER A 10 5.26 -15.43 5.66
C SER A 10 6.70 -14.89 5.66
N PRO A 11 6.89 -13.57 5.80
CA PRO A 11 8.23 -12.99 5.86
C PRO A 11 9.03 -13.50 7.07
N GLU A 12 8.39 -13.69 8.22
CA GLU A 12 8.99 -14.23 9.44
C GLU A 12 9.57 -15.63 9.22
N PHE A 13 8.80 -16.53 8.59
CA PHE A 13 9.25 -17.87 8.27
C PHE A 13 10.47 -17.87 7.35
N LYS A 14 10.50 -16.96 6.37
CA LYS A 14 11.65 -16.83 5.45
C LYS A 14 12.89 -16.33 6.18
N LEU A 15 12.72 -15.40 7.12
CA LEU A 15 13.80 -14.86 7.93
C LEU A 15 14.41 -15.95 8.81
N GLU A 16 13.57 -16.68 9.56
CA GLU A 16 14.01 -17.78 10.42
C GLU A 16 14.74 -18.87 9.61
N ALA A 17 14.17 -19.28 8.48
CA ALA A 17 14.78 -20.25 7.58
C ALA A 17 16.16 -19.81 7.06
N ALA A 18 16.32 -18.52 6.72
CA ALA A 18 17.58 -17.98 6.25
C ALA A 18 18.61 -17.80 7.39
N LEU A 19 18.14 -17.50 8.61
CA LEU A 19 18.99 -17.41 9.81
C LEU A 19 19.58 -18.76 10.22
N LEU A 20 18.83 -19.87 10.05
CA LEU A 20 19.36 -21.23 10.28
C LEU A 20 20.65 -21.49 9.48
N VAL A 21 20.71 -21.01 8.24
CA VAL A 21 21.89 -21.19 7.38
C VAL A 21 23.02 -20.23 7.77
N LEU A 22 22.70 -18.97 8.07
CA LEU A 22 23.71 -17.94 8.32
C LEU A 22 24.36 -18.08 9.71
N ASP A 23 23.54 -18.27 10.74
CA ASP A 23 23.93 -18.21 12.15
C ASP A 23 24.32 -19.60 12.67
N GLN A 24 23.48 -20.60 12.41
CA GLN A 24 23.69 -21.98 12.88
C GLN A 24 24.57 -22.82 11.92
N ARG A 25 25.08 -22.21 10.84
CA ARG A 25 26.01 -22.82 9.86
C ARG A 25 25.53 -24.13 9.22
N TYR A 26 24.23 -24.40 9.21
CA TYR A 26 23.67 -25.54 8.47
C TYR A 26 23.94 -25.42 6.97
N SER A 27 24.15 -26.55 6.29
CA SER A 27 24.19 -26.52 4.84
C SER A 27 22.81 -26.14 4.28
N VAL A 28 22.79 -25.47 3.13
CA VAL A 28 21.54 -25.09 2.45
C VAL A 28 20.65 -26.32 2.19
N ALA A 29 21.25 -27.49 1.97
CA ALA A 29 20.53 -28.74 1.73
C ALA A 29 19.87 -29.28 3.02
N GLU A 30 20.55 -29.21 4.17
CA GLU A 30 20.02 -29.66 5.45
C GLU A 30 18.92 -28.71 5.95
N ALA A 31 19.14 -27.41 5.89
CA ALA A 31 18.13 -26.41 6.27
C ALA A 31 16.88 -26.54 5.37
N ALA A 32 17.06 -26.77 4.07
CA ALA A 32 15.95 -27.00 3.14
C ALA A 32 15.14 -28.25 3.50
N LYS A 33 15.81 -29.34 3.88
CA LYS A 33 15.16 -30.58 4.34
C LYS A 33 14.41 -30.35 5.65
N ALA A 34 15.04 -29.71 6.63
CA ALA A 34 14.46 -29.42 7.95
C ALA A 34 13.19 -28.56 7.84
N MET A 35 13.22 -27.52 7.00
CA MET A 35 12.09 -26.61 6.81
C MET A 35 11.08 -27.06 5.74
N ASN A 36 11.32 -28.21 5.10
CA ASN A 36 10.52 -28.74 3.99
C ASN A 36 10.31 -27.71 2.85
N VAL A 37 11.41 -27.09 2.43
CA VAL A 37 11.49 -26.08 1.37
C VAL A 37 12.45 -26.55 0.27
N GLY A 38 12.22 -26.16 -0.98
CA GLY A 38 13.15 -26.47 -2.07
C GLY A 38 14.51 -25.78 -1.88
N LYS A 39 15.61 -26.49 -2.17
CA LYS A 39 17.00 -25.99 -2.04
C LYS A 39 17.21 -24.61 -2.69
N TYR A 40 16.71 -24.43 -3.91
CA TYR A 40 16.80 -23.15 -4.64
C TYR A 40 16.05 -22.00 -3.94
N THR A 41 14.91 -22.31 -3.32
CA THR A 41 14.14 -21.30 -2.58
C THR A 41 14.86 -20.88 -1.31
N MET A 42 15.46 -21.84 -0.60
CA MET A 42 16.30 -21.56 0.57
C MET A 42 17.52 -20.70 0.21
N ASP A 43 18.23 -21.07 -0.87
CA ASP A 43 19.38 -20.32 -1.36
C ASP A 43 19.03 -18.87 -1.73
N LYS A 44 17.88 -18.68 -2.38
CA LYS A 44 17.37 -17.34 -2.70
C LYS A 44 17.07 -16.51 -1.45
N TRP A 45 16.49 -17.10 -0.41
CA TRP A 45 16.22 -16.38 0.84
C TRP A 45 17.50 -16.01 1.57
N MET A 46 18.50 -16.90 1.60
CA MET A 46 19.82 -16.60 2.17
C MET A 46 20.50 -15.41 1.45
N HIS A 47 20.54 -15.42 0.11
CA HIS A 47 21.12 -14.33 -0.67
C HIS A 47 20.37 -13.01 -0.44
N GLN A 48 19.04 -13.06 -0.37
CA GLN A 48 18.24 -11.89 -0.04
C GLN A 48 18.60 -11.35 1.34
N LEU A 49 18.65 -12.20 2.39
CA LEU A 49 18.98 -11.79 3.75
C LEU A 49 20.39 -11.17 3.83
N LYS A 50 21.38 -11.75 3.14
CA LYS A 50 22.74 -11.15 3.05
C LYS A 50 22.71 -9.76 2.43
N GLY A 51 21.95 -9.57 1.34
CA GLY A 51 21.80 -8.25 0.72
C GLY A 51 21.10 -7.24 1.63
N GLU A 52 20.07 -7.69 2.36
CA GLU A 52 19.34 -6.84 3.30
C GLU A 52 20.22 -6.39 4.49
N LEU A 53 21.07 -7.29 5.00
CA LEU A 53 22.07 -6.99 6.05
C LEU A 53 23.15 -6.01 5.57
N GLN A 54 23.53 -6.08 4.29
CA GLN A 54 24.44 -5.14 3.65
C GLN A 54 23.77 -3.80 3.29
N GLY A 55 22.50 -3.58 3.67
CA GLY A 55 21.78 -2.34 3.41
C GLY A 55 21.24 -2.22 1.97
N THR A 56 21.28 -3.28 1.18
CA THR A 56 20.70 -3.28 -0.16
C THR A 56 19.19 -3.37 -0.04
N SER A 57 18.46 -2.44 -0.70
CA SER A 57 17.01 -2.50 -0.74
C SER A 57 16.56 -3.65 -1.66
N PRO A 58 15.81 -4.64 -1.17
CA PRO A 58 15.36 -5.76 -1.97
C PRO A 58 14.29 -5.30 -2.95
N LYS A 59 14.36 -5.83 -4.17
CA LYS A 59 13.30 -5.68 -5.18
C LYS A 59 12.07 -6.54 -4.84
N ALA A 60 12.27 -7.62 -4.08
CA ALA A 60 11.22 -8.50 -3.58
C ALA A 60 10.63 -7.98 -2.26
N SER A 61 9.57 -8.63 -1.75
CA SER A 61 9.08 -8.31 -0.41
C SER A 61 10.21 -8.52 0.61
N PRO A 62 10.53 -7.50 1.42
CA PRO A 62 11.57 -7.61 2.44
C PRO A 62 11.22 -8.69 3.46
N MET A 63 12.24 -9.33 4.02
CA MET A 63 12.07 -10.33 5.09
C MET A 63 12.47 -9.79 6.46
N THR A 64 13.41 -8.85 6.53
CA THR A 64 13.78 -8.21 7.80
C THR A 64 12.73 -7.21 8.28
N PRO A 65 12.39 -7.18 9.58
CA PRO A 65 11.36 -6.29 10.14
C PRO A 65 11.70 -4.82 9.87
N LYS A 66 12.96 -4.44 10.04
CA LYS A 66 13.48 -3.10 9.72
C LYS A 66 13.16 -2.68 8.28
N GLN A 67 13.32 -3.58 7.30
CA GLN A 67 13.04 -3.23 5.92
C GLN A 67 11.56 -3.29 5.56
N ILE A 68 10.78 -4.13 6.24
CA ILE A 68 9.31 -4.11 6.15
C ILE A 68 8.80 -2.74 6.60
N GLU A 69 9.26 -2.25 7.75
CA GLU A 69 8.94 -0.93 8.26
C GLU A 69 9.36 0.18 7.30
N ILE A 70 10.59 0.14 6.75
CA ILE A 70 11.03 1.13 5.76
C ILE A 70 10.08 1.17 4.56
N ARG A 71 9.62 0.00 4.08
CA ARG A 71 8.69 -0.07 2.96
C ARG A 71 7.33 0.50 3.31
N GLU A 72 6.80 0.18 4.49
CA GLU A 72 5.52 0.71 4.96
C GLU A 72 5.58 2.21 5.18
N LEU A 73 6.66 2.72 5.76
CA LEU A 73 6.91 4.14 5.94
C LEU A 73 7.02 4.87 4.60
N LYS A 74 7.77 4.32 3.64
CA LYS A 74 7.83 4.87 2.27
C LYS A 74 6.45 4.91 1.62
N LYS A 75 5.63 3.89 1.83
CA LYS A 75 4.25 3.87 1.30
C LYS A 75 3.36 4.91 1.98
N LYS A 76 3.50 5.12 3.30
CA LYS A 76 2.78 6.17 4.04
C LYS A 76 3.22 7.55 3.57
N LEU A 77 4.52 7.79 3.39
CA LEU A 77 5.07 9.04 2.87
C LEU A 77 4.54 9.36 1.47
N ALA A 78 4.63 8.41 0.53
CA ALA A 78 4.09 8.62 -0.82
C ALA A 78 2.59 8.99 -0.78
N ARG A 79 1.81 8.32 0.08
CA ARG A 79 0.40 8.65 0.28
C ARG A 79 0.23 10.08 0.79
N LEU A 80 0.98 10.47 1.82
CA LEU A 80 0.93 11.81 2.42
C LEU A 80 1.39 12.90 1.43
N GLU A 81 2.42 12.64 0.64
CA GLU A 81 2.88 13.52 -0.44
C GLU A 81 1.79 13.72 -1.48
N ASP A 82 1.13 12.65 -1.92
CA ASP A 82 -0.02 12.73 -2.82
C ASP A 82 -1.14 13.62 -2.22
N HIS A 83 -1.49 13.43 -0.94
CA HIS A 83 -2.49 14.26 -0.25
C HIS A 83 -2.04 15.73 -0.16
N ASN A 84 -0.76 16.00 0.09
CA ASN A 84 -0.23 17.35 0.23
C ASN A 84 -0.21 18.09 -1.11
N VAL A 85 0.13 17.40 -2.21
CA VAL A 85 0.03 17.95 -3.57
C VAL A 85 -1.41 18.38 -3.89
N ILE A 86 -2.41 17.60 -3.48
CA ILE A 86 -3.82 17.99 -3.62
C ILE A 86 -4.12 19.24 -2.82
N LEU A 87 -3.77 19.23 -1.52
CA LEU A 87 -4.08 20.34 -0.62
C LEU A 87 -3.43 21.64 -1.10
N LYS A 88 -2.16 21.59 -1.53
CA LYS A 88 -1.46 22.74 -2.11
C LYS A 88 -2.03 23.19 -3.45
N SER A 89 -2.46 22.26 -4.31
CA SER A 89 -3.09 22.60 -5.59
C SER A 89 -4.45 23.28 -5.43
N HIS A 90 -5.08 23.18 -4.25
CA HIS A 90 -6.43 23.67 -4.00
C HIS A 90 -6.49 24.51 -2.71
N SER A 91 -5.37 25.06 -2.25
CA SER A 91 -5.23 25.80 -0.99
C SER A 91 -5.85 27.20 -1.00
N SER A 92 -6.83 27.47 -1.86
CA SER A 92 -7.66 28.67 -1.75
C SER A 92 -8.90 28.31 -0.97
N VAL A 93 -8.98 28.77 0.28
CA VAL A 93 -10.11 28.53 1.20
C VAL A 93 -11.19 29.62 1.08
N ASP A 94 -11.09 30.52 0.10
CA ASP A 94 -12.07 31.58 -0.17
C ASP A 94 -12.65 31.53 -1.60
N VAL A 95 -12.89 30.32 -2.11
CA VAL A 95 -13.57 30.11 -3.40
C VAL A 95 -15.05 29.81 -3.18
N GLY A 96 -15.92 30.48 -3.93
CA GLY A 96 -17.37 30.34 -3.84
C GLY A 96 -17.84 28.90 -4.07
N LEU A 97 -19.05 28.55 -3.60
CA LEU A 97 -19.62 27.18 -3.65
C LEU A 97 -19.44 26.48 -5.02
N THR A 98 -19.60 27.21 -6.12
CA THR A 98 -19.45 26.71 -7.50
C THR A 98 -18.02 26.26 -7.83
N GLU A 99 -17.02 27.01 -7.40
CA GLU A 99 -15.61 26.70 -7.64
C GLU A 99 -15.14 25.51 -6.79
N GLN A 100 -15.72 25.35 -5.59
CA GLN A 100 -15.53 24.15 -4.78
C GLN A 100 -16.03 22.89 -5.50
N PHE A 101 -17.20 22.95 -6.15
CA PHE A 101 -17.73 21.83 -6.94
C PHE A 101 -16.85 21.50 -8.15
N LEU A 102 -16.33 22.52 -8.86
CA LEU A 102 -15.41 22.32 -9.99
C LEU A 102 -14.09 21.69 -9.55
N ILE A 103 -13.56 22.08 -8.40
CA ILE A 103 -12.37 21.47 -7.77
C ILE A 103 -12.65 20.00 -7.44
N ILE A 104 -13.78 19.69 -6.81
CA ILE A 104 -14.19 18.32 -6.48
C ILE A 104 -14.31 17.47 -7.74
N GLU A 105 -14.88 18.00 -8.83
CA GLU A 105 -15.01 17.29 -10.10
C GLU A 105 -13.64 17.03 -10.76
N LYS A 106 -12.74 18.01 -10.73
CA LYS A 106 -11.37 17.88 -11.23
C LYS A 106 -10.57 16.84 -10.45
N ILE A 107 -10.70 16.83 -9.12
CA ILE A 107 -10.12 15.79 -8.24
C ILE A 107 -10.74 14.43 -8.55
N ARG A 108 -12.06 14.36 -8.78
CA ARG A 108 -12.73 13.10 -9.12
C ARG A 108 -12.22 12.49 -10.43
N GLN A 109 -11.86 13.30 -11.42
CA GLN A 109 -11.31 12.85 -12.70
C GLN A 109 -9.86 12.36 -12.61
N SER A 110 -9.03 12.94 -11.73
CA SER A 110 -7.60 12.59 -11.62
C SER A 110 -7.32 11.29 -10.84
N TYR A 111 -8.21 10.84 -9.96
CA TYR A 111 -7.98 9.65 -9.13
C TYR A 111 -8.62 8.35 -9.64
N SER A 112 -7.86 7.25 -9.50
CA SER A 112 -8.27 5.88 -9.83
C SER A 112 -9.41 5.36 -8.94
N VAL A 113 -10.28 4.53 -9.53
CA VAL A 113 -11.56 4.05 -8.97
C VAL A 113 -11.41 3.44 -7.56
N LYS A 114 -10.26 2.84 -7.21
CA LYS A 114 -10.04 2.22 -5.89
C LYS A 114 -9.95 3.22 -4.74
N THR A 115 -9.35 4.38 -4.96
CA THR A 115 -9.24 5.43 -3.94
C THR A 115 -10.56 6.21 -3.82
N ARG A 116 -11.32 6.27 -4.93
CA ARG A 116 -12.62 6.94 -5.05
C ARG A 116 -13.66 6.44 -4.03
N TRP A 117 -13.71 5.13 -3.75
CA TRP A 117 -14.68 4.54 -2.81
C TRP A 117 -14.47 4.95 -1.34
N GLN A 118 -13.22 5.19 -0.93
CA GLN A 118 -12.92 5.59 0.47
C GLN A 118 -13.36 7.03 0.77
N TYR A 119 -13.40 7.89 -0.26
CA TYR A 119 -13.86 9.28 -0.15
C TYR A 119 -15.37 9.44 -0.40
N PHE A 120 -15.97 8.57 -1.23
CA PHE A 120 -17.37 8.68 -1.65
C PHE A 120 -18.37 8.58 -0.49
N THR A 121 -18.07 7.81 0.57
CA THR A 121 -18.93 7.70 1.75
C THR A 121 -19.09 9.02 2.51
N ILE A 122 -18.06 9.88 2.50
CA ILE A 122 -18.12 11.20 3.13
C ILE A 122 -18.84 12.20 2.22
N SER A 123 -18.55 12.19 0.91
CA SER A 123 -19.19 13.11 -0.04
C SER A 123 -20.69 12.87 -0.24
N VAL A 124 -21.18 11.62 -0.27
CA VAL A 124 -22.62 11.35 -0.44
C VAL A 124 -23.43 11.89 0.74
N VAL A 125 -22.90 11.80 1.96
CA VAL A 125 -23.53 12.37 3.16
C VAL A 125 -23.55 13.89 3.08
N VAL A 126 -22.45 14.52 2.66
CA VAL A 126 -22.36 15.99 2.51
C VAL A 126 -23.30 16.49 1.40
N ILE A 127 -23.38 15.79 0.26
CA ILE A 127 -24.29 16.14 -0.85
C ILE A 127 -25.75 16.01 -0.40
N ALA A 128 -26.13 14.89 0.24
CA ALA A 128 -27.48 14.67 0.73
C ALA A 128 -27.90 15.70 1.80
N VAL A 129 -26.99 16.07 2.70
CA VAL A 129 -27.22 17.15 3.68
C VAL A 129 -27.34 18.51 2.99
N SER A 130 -26.52 18.80 1.97
CA SER A 130 -26.63 20.07 1.23
C SER A 130 -27.93 20.18 0.42
N GLU A 131 -28.44 19.08 -0.13
CA GLU A 131 -29.73 19.05 -0.83
C GLU A 131 -30.91 19.23 0.12
N TYR A 132 -30.79 18.74 1.37
CA TYR A 132 -31.77 18.96 2.42
C TYR A 132 -31.92 20.45 2.79
N TRP A 133 -30.83 21.22 2.75
CA TRP A 133 -30.82 22.66 3.03
C TRP A 133 -31.01 23.55 1.79
N ARG A 134 -31.20 22.98 0.60
CA ARG A 134 -31.42 23.76 -0.62
C ARG A 134 -32.86 24.32 -0.65
N PRO A 135 -33.07 25.63 -0.86
CA PRO A 135 -34.42 26.20 -0.89
C PRO A 135 -35.26 25.55 -1.99
N ARG A 136 -36.43 25.01 -1.62
CA ARG A 136 -37.34 24.41 -2.60
C ARG A 136 -37.97 25.49 -3.47
N PRO A 137 -38.07 25.32 -4.80
CA PRO A 137 -38.81 26.24 -5.64
C PRO A 137 -40.26 26.30 -5.15
N ARG A 138 -40.75 27.51 -4.89
CA ARG A 138 -42.15 27.72 -4.48
C ARG A 138 -43.05 27.22 -5.61
N ARG A 139 -43.96 26.31 -5.28
CA ARG A 139 -44.96 25.81 -6.24
C ARG A 139 -45.81 27.00 -6.70
N PRO A 140 -46.05 27.18 -8.00
CA PRO A 140 -47.05 28.12 -8.47
C PRO A 140 -48.43 27.63 -8.01
N TRP A 141 -49.25 28.58 -7.54
CA TRP A 141 -50.65 28.35 -7.18
C TRP A 141 -51.51 28.18 -8.43
#